data_AF-A0A3D0QLA9-F1
#
_entry.id   AF-A0A3D0QLA9-F1
#
_cell.length_a   1.000
_cell.length_b   1.000
_cell.length_c   1.000
_cell.angle_alpha   90.00
_cell.angle_beta   90.00
_cell.angle_gamma   90.00
#
_symmetry.space_group_name_H-M   'P 1'
#
loop_
_entity.id
_entity.type
_entity.pdbx_description
1 polymer ?
#
loop_
_entity_poly.entity_id
_entity_poly.type
_entity_poly.pdbx_seq_one_letter_code
_entity_poly.pdbx_strand_id
1 'polypeptide(L)'
;FMGDGATNIGTFHEGLNLAGLWKLPVIFIIENNRYGMGTSVDRASAVNELHKKALAYNIHNEVVDGMDVLEVYKKVKAVVDRAKETYEPALLEIETYRFRGHSMSDPIHGHYRSKDEVERLRKSDPIILFGETLKEEGVAADQDFEESEKRIKRIVEECVEFTENSPEPPIEELWKDVYFERNGA
;
A
#
# COMPACT_ATOMS: atom_id res chain seq x y z
N PHE A 1 3.59 4.51 -3.78
CA PHE A 1 2.74 3.31 -3.63
C PHE A 1 1.68 3.30 -4.71
N MET A 2 1.23 2.12 -5.10
CA MET A 2 0.13 1.89 -6.04
C MET A 2 -0.38 0.45 -5.92
N GLY A 3 -1.60 0.18 -6.37
CA GLY A 3 -2.10 -1.20 -6.49
C GLY A 3 -1.66 -1.88 -7.79
N ASP A 4 -1.87 -3.19 -7.87
CA ASP A 4 -1.59 -4.03 -9.04
C ASP A 4 -2.24 -3.51 -10.34
N GLY A 5 -3.49 -3.09 -10.28
CA GLY A 5 -4.22 -2.55 -11.44
C GLY A 5 -3.60 -1.28 -12.03
N ALA A 6 -2.92 -0.45 -11.23
CA ALA A 6 -2.29 0.78 -11.69
C ALA A 6 -1.07 0.52 -12.60
N THR A 7 -0.48 -0.68 -12.52
CA THR A 7 0.69 -1.09 -13.33
C THR A 7 0.38 -1.30 -14.82
N ASN A 8 -0.89 -1.17 -15.21
CA ASN A 8 -1.34 -1.24 -16.61
C ASN A 8 -1.65 0.15 -17.18
N ILE A 9 -1.46 1.22 -16.41
CA ILE A 9 -1.68 2.61 -16.86
C ILE A 9 -0.40 3.13 -17.53
N GLY A 10 -0.52 3.86 -18.64
CA GLY A 10 0.65 4.39 -19.38
C GLY A 10 1.60 5.23 -18.51
N THR A 11 1.05 6.05 -17.61
CA THR A 11 1.86 6.90 -16.71
C THR A 11 2.73 6.12 -15.74
N PHE A 12 2.39 4.86 -15.40
CA PHE A 12 3.28 3.98 -14.64
C PHE A 12 4.58 3.72 -15.41
N HIS A 13 4.45 3.38 -16.69
CA HIS A 13 5.57 3.09 -17.58
C HIS A 13 6.41 4.35 -17.88
N GLU A 14 5.75 5.47 -18.13
CA GLU A 14 6.42 6.77 -18.34
C GLU A 14 7.21 7.20 -17.10
N GLY A 15 6.61 7.08 -15.91
CA GLY A 15 7.26 7.42 -14.64
C GLY A 15 8.48 6.57 -14.35
N LEU A 16 8.40 5.24 -14.56
CA LEU A 16 9.55 4.35 -14.44
C LEU A 16 10.66 4.74 -15.41
N ASN A 17 10.33 4.96 -16.69
CA ASN A 17 11.31 5.32 -17.70
C ASN A 17 12.06 6.61 -17.35
N LEU A 18 11.35 7.66 -16.92
CA LEU A 18 11.98 8.92 -16.53
C LEU A 18 12.86 8.77 -15.27
N ALA A 19 12.39 8.02 -14.27
CA ALA A 19 13.16 7.76 -13.06
C ALA A 19 14.46 6.99 -13.36
N GLY A 20 14.41 6.00 -14.25
CA GLY A 20 15.58 5.25 -14.72
C GLY A 20 16.53 6.14 -15.53
N LEU A 21 16.01 6.90 -16.49
CA LEU A 21 16.79 7.79 -17.35
C LEU A 21 17.55 8.86 -16.56
N TRP A 22 16.89 9.48 -15.57
CA TRP A 22 17.46 10.58 -14.80
C TRP A 22 18.18 10.13 -13.53
N LYS A 23 18.21 8.83 -13.24
CA LYS A 23 18.75 8.28 -11.99
C LYS A 23 18.16 9.02 -10.80
N LEU A 24 16.85 8.87 -10.62
CA LEU A 24 16.17 9.43 -9.46
C LEU A 24 16.11 8.40 -8.32
N PRO A 25 16.37 8.80 -7.07
CA PRO A 25 16.24 7.93 -5.90
C PRO A 25 14.76 7.72 -5.51
N VAL A 26 13.97 7.13 -6.42
CA VAL A 26 12.54 6.88 -6.24
C VAL A 26 12.29 5.39 -6.10
N ILE A 27 11.55 5.02 -5.05
CA ILE A 27 11.14 3.63 -4.82
C ILE A 27 9.66 3.54 -5.14
N PHE A 28 9.35 2.81 -6.21
CA PHE A 28 8.00 2.48 -6.60
C PHE A 28 7.60 1.19 -5.87
N ILE A 29 6.49 1.24 -5.15
CA ILE A 29 5.98 0.08 -4.41
C ILE A 29 4.60 -0.26 -4.97
N ILE A 30 4.47 -1.50 -5.45
CA ILE A 30 3.21 -2.12 -5.87
C ILE A 30 2.69 -2.95 -4.72
N GLU A 31 1.56 -2.56 -4.16
CA GLU A 31 0.80 -3.35 -3.18
C GLU A 31 -0.09 -4.32 -3.96
N ASN A 32 0.47 -5.48 -4.31
CA ASN A 32 -0.22 -6.47 -5.12
C ASN A 32 -1.19 -7.28 -4.24
N ASN A 33 -2.44 -6.84 -4.18
CA ASN A 33 -3.52 -7.56 -3.49
C ASN A 33 -4.24 -8.58 -4.39
N ARG A 34 -3.69 -8.83 -5.59
CA ARG A 34 -4.17 -9.73 -6.65
C ARG A 34 -5.34 -9.23 -7.49
N TYR A 35 -5.96 -8.10 -7.15
CA TYR A 35 -7.17 -7.62 -7.80
C TYR A 35 -7.26 -6.08 -7.97
N GLY A 36 -7.26 -5.64 -9.23
CA GLY A 36 -7.71 -4.30 -9.62
C GLY A 36 -9.24 -4.23 -9.57
N MET A 37 -9.78 -3.73 -8.45
CA MET A 37 -11.20 -3.85 -8.08
C MET A 37 -11.63 -5.33 -8.04
N GLY A 38 -12.14 -5.86 -9.16
CA GLY A 38 -12.56 -7.25 -9.35
C GLY A 38 -11.89 -7.96 -10.53
N THR A 39 -10.95 -7.32 -11.22
CA THR A 39 -10.16 -7.95 -12.28
C THR A 39 -8.86 -8.49 -11.68
N SER A 40 -8.61 -9.79 -11.80
CA SER A 40 -7.37 -10.40 -11.30
C SER A 40 -6.16 -9.99 -12.15
N VAL A 41 -4.97 -9.99 -11.54
CA VAL A 41 -3.70 -9.68 -12.21
C VAL A 41 -3.49 -10.54 -13.46
N ASP A 42 -3.71 -11.85 -13.36
CA ASP A 42 -3.55 -12.80 -14.49
C ASP A 42 -4.46 -12.49 -15.68
N ARG A 43 -5.59 -11.81 -15.46
CA ARG A 43 -6.50 -11.40 -16.53
C ARG A 43 -6.19 -10.02 -17.09
N ALA A 44 -5.45 -9.21 -16.34
CA ALA A 44 -5.21 -7.81 -16.66
C ALA A 44 -3.80 -7.53 -17.18
N SER A 45 -2.82 -8.40 -16.92
CA SER A 45 -1.43 -8.17 -17.30
C SER A 45 -0.79 -9.35 -18.01
N ALA A 46 -0.12 -9.06 -19.13
CA ALA A 46 0.70 -10.04 -19.85
C ALA A 46 1.99 -10.40 -19.08
N VAL A 47 2.46 -9.49 -18.21
CA VAL A 47 3.54 -9.73 -17.25
C VAL A 47 2.89 -9.70 -15.87
N ASN A 48 2.51 -10.87 -15.35
CA ASN A 48 1.76 -11.01 -14.11
C ASN A 48 2.66 -11.01 -12.85
N GLU A 49 3.96 -11.29 -13.00
CA GLU A 49 5.00 -10.95 -12.01
C GLU A 49 5.36 -9.46 -12.17
N LEU A 50 4.64 -8.59 -11.48
CA LEU A 50 4.62 -7.15 -11.76
C LEU A 50 5.98 -6.47 -11.55
N HIS A 51 6.80 -6.95 -10.62
CA HIS A 51 8.16 -6.48 -10.41
C HIS A 51 9.03 -6.58 -11.68
N LYS A 52 8.77 -7.57 -12.55
CA LYS A 52 9.51 -7.76 -13.81
C LYS A 52 9.30 -6.65 -14.82
N LYS A 53 8.26 -5.82 -14.66
CA LYS A 53 8.04 -4.64 -15.52
C LYS A 53 9.20 -3.64 -15.42
N ALA A 54 9.94 -3.62 -14.32
CA ALA A 54 11.15 -2.80 -14.15
C ALA A 54 12.28 -3.18 -15.11
N LEU A 55 12.33 -4.42 -15.59
CA LEU A 55 13.37 -4.91 -16.49
C LEU A 55 13.39 -4.14 -17.82
N ALA A 56 12.23 -3.68 -18.29
CA ALA A 56 12.12 -2.87 -19.50
C ALA A 56 12.86 -1.52 -19.40
N TYR A 57 13.16 -1.07 -18.18
CA TYR A 57 13.76 0.23 -17.88
C TYR A 57 15.12 0.12 -17.20
N ASN A 58 15.70 -1.08 -17.11
CA ASN A 58 16.93 -1.38 -16.36
C ASN A 58 16.88 -0.92 -14.90
N ILE A 59 15.72 -1.08 -14.24
CA ILE A 59 15.51 -0.68 -12.84
C ILE A 59 15.62 -1.90 -11.93
N HIS A 60 16.27 -1.70 -10.77
CA HIS A 60 16.35 -2.72 -9.71
C HIS A 60 14.95 -3.12 -9.26
N ASN A 61 14.71 -4.42 -9.06
CA ASN A 61 13.40 -4.90 -8.65
C ASN A 61 13.49 -6.11 -7.73
N GLU A 62 12.51 -6.22 -6.83
CA GLU A 62 12.38 -7.33 -5.88
C GLU A 62 10.89 -7.64 -5.61
N VAL A 63 10.63 -8.90 -5.30
CA VAL A 63 9.36 -9.35 -4.70
C VAL A 63 9.57 -9.48 -3.20
N VAL A 64 8.54 -9.12 -2.43
CA VAL A 64 8.53 -9.14 -0.98
C VAL A 64 7.23 -9.77 -0.51
N ASP A 65 7.30 -10.73 0.42
CA ASP A 65 6.11 -11.22 1.10
C ASP A 65 5.52 -10.11 1.97
N GLY A 66 4.40 -9.54 1.53
CA GLY A 66 3.68 -8.48 2.24
C GLY A 66 2.91 -8.96 3.47
N MET A 67 2.87 -10.27 3.71
CA MET A 67 2.26 -10.87 4.90
C MET A 67 3.29 -11.13 6.02
N ASP A 68 4.59 -10.89 5.76
CA ASP A 68 5.66 -10.88 6.76
C ASP A 68 6.17 -9.45 7.01
N VAL A 69 5.82 -8.88 8.16
CA VAL A 69 6.19 -7.52 8.55
C VAL A 69 7.70 -7.32 8.64
N LEU A 70 8.45 -8.34 9.08
CA LEU A 70 9.90 -8.26 9.23
C LEU A 70 10.59 -8.36 7.86
N GLU A 71 10.06 -9.16 6.94
CA GLU A 71 10.54 -9.21 5.56
C GLU A 71 10.34 -7.86 4.88
N VAL A 72 9.13 -7.30 4.95
CA VAL A 72 8.82 -5.96 4.42
C VAL A 72 9.79 -4.92 4.96
N TYR A 73 9.99 -4.88 6.28
CA TYR A 73 10.93 -3.94 6.91
C TYR A 73 12.35 -4.11 6.36
N LYS A 74 12.89 -5.34 6.39
CA LYS A 74 14.27 -5.62 5.96
C LYS A 74 14.50 -5.24 4.50
N LYS A 75 13.58 -5.63 3.62
CA LYS A 75 13.67 -5.43 2.18
C LYS A 75 13.52 -3.97 1.79
N VAL A 76 12.49 -3.30 2.28
CA VAL A 76 12.28 -1.88 2.01
C VAL A 76 13.44 -1.06 2.57
N LYS A 77 13.94 -1.38 3.77
CA LYS A 77 15.12 -0.71 4.33
C LYS A 77 16.34 -0.85 3.43
N ALA A 78 16.68 -2.06 2.97
CA ALA A 78 17.83 -2.28 2.09
C ALA A 78 17.71 -1.50 0.78
N VAL A 79 16.52 -1.42 0.21
CA VAL A 79 16.25 -0.70 -1.05
C VAL A 79 16.32 0.83 -0.84
N VAL A 80 15.85 1.32 0.31
CA VAL A 80 16.02 2.72 0.72
C VAL A 80 17.49 3.09 0.87
N ASP A 81 18.27 2.24 1.54
CA ASP A 81 19.70 2.47 1.72
C ASP A 81 20.41 2.47 0.35
N ARG A 82 20.10 1.52 -0.54
CA ARG A 82 20.59 1.49 -1.94
C ARG A 82 20.24 2.78 -2.69
N ALA A 83 18.98 3.21 -2.66
CA ALA A 83 18.53 4.40 -3.41
C ALA A 83 19.24 5.67 -2.95
N LYS A 84 19.57 5.78 -1.65
CA LYS A 84 20.35 6.90 -1.09
C LYS A 84 21.82 6.88 -1.54
N GLU A 85 22.41 5.70 -1.68
CA GLU A 85 23.81 5.54 -2.07
C GLU A 85 24.03 5.69 -3.59
N THR A 86 23.17 5.05 -4.39
CA THR A 86 23.36 4.97 -5.83
C THR A 86 22.62 6.05 -6.61
N TYR A 87 21.66 6.73 -5.97
CA TYR A 87 20.70 7.61 -6.63
C TYR A 87 19.91 6.92 -7.73
N GLU A 88 19.73 5.61 -7.68
CA GLU A 88 18.97 4.87 -8.70
C GLU A 88 17.60 4.43 -8.19
N PRO A 89 16.59 4.36 -9.07
CA PRO A 89 15.25 3.94 -8.67
C PRO A 89 15.19 2.44 -8.40
N ALA A 90 14.10 2.02 -7.78
CA ALA A 90 13.74 0.61 -7.60
C ALA A 90 12.22 0.39 -7.72
N LEU A 91 11.82 -0.80 -8.14
CA LEU A 91 10.43 -1.27 -8.14
C LEU A 91 10.28 -2.48 -7.22
N LEU A 92 9.47 -2.36 -6.18
CA LEU A 92 9.14 -3.46 -5.27
C LEU A 92 7.71 -3.91 -5.49
N GLU A 93 7.51 -5.22 -5.62
CA GLU A 93 6.21 -5.85 -5.56
C GLU A 93 6.02 -6.48 -4.19
N ILE A 94 5.11 -5.89 -3.40
CA ILE A 94 4.73 -6.40 -2.09
C ILE A 94 3.47 -7.25 -2.30
N GLU A 95 3.63 -8.57 -2.24
CA GLU A 95 2.53 -9.51 -2.40
C GLU A 95 1.68 -9.56 -1.14
N THR A 96 0.41 -9.18 -1.24
CA THR A 96 -0.49 -9.09 -0.08
C THR A 96 -1.91 -9.51 -0.46
N TYR A 97 -2.88 -9.28 0.41
CA TYR A 97 -4.28 -9.59 0.13
C TYR A 97 -5.26 -8.63 0.79
N ARG A 98 -6.30 -8.23 0.04
CA ARG A 98 -7.38 -7.38 0.53
C ARG A 98 -8.50 -8.23 1.15
N PHE A 99 -8.56 -8.31 2.47
CA PHE A 99 -9.59 -9.11 3.18
C PHE A 99 -11.03 -8.57 3.09
N ARG A 100 -11.21 -7.34 2.61
CA ARG A 100 -12.51 -6.66 2.46
C ARG A 100 -12.89 -6.50 0.97
N GLY A 101 -14.08 -5.95 0.72
CA GLY A 101 -14.49 -5.48 -0.60
C GLY A 101 -13.54 -4.40 -1.13
N HIS A 102 -13.63 -4.09 -2.42
CA HIS A 102 -12.86 -2.98 -3.01
C HIS A 102 -13.22 -1.63 -2.38
N SER A 103 -14.50 -1.46 -2.06
CA SER A 103 -15.05 -0.32 -1.33
C SER A 103 -16.20 -0.79 -0.43
N MET A 104 -16.80 0.12 0.33
CA MET A 104 -17.93 -0.19 1.23
C MET A 104 -19.14 -0.79 0.50
N SER A 105 -19.30 -0.49 -0.79
CA SER A 105 -20.41 -0.98 -1.61
C SER A 105 -20.10 -2.29 -2.34
N ASP A 106 -18.85 -2.76 -2.29
CA ASP A 106 -18.41 -3.93 -3.03
C ASP A 106 -18.39 -5.17 -2.13
N PRO A 107 -19.05 -6.27 -2.51
CA PRO A 107 -19.08 -7.49 -1.71
C PRO A 107 -17.70 -8.14 -1.58
N ILE A 108 -17.45 -8.75 -0.41
CA ILE A 108 -16.16 -9.40 -0.10
C ILE A 108 -15.91 -10.60 -1.04
N HIS A 109 -16.93 -11.38 -1.34
CA HIS A 109 -16.87 -12.59 -2.16
C HIS A 109 -18.15 -12.79 -2.97
N GLY A 110 -18.15 -13.75 -3.89
CA GLY A 110 -19.35 -14.18 -4.62
C GLY A 110 -19.49 -13.63 -6.04
N HIS A 111 -18.65 -12.67 -6.43
CA HIS A 111 -18.60 -12.17 -7.82
C HIS A 111 -17.30 -12.57 -8.52
N TYR A 112 -16.15 -12.25 -7.92
CA TYR A 112 -14.84 -12.43 -8.54
C TYR A 112 -13.78 -13.05 -7.61
N ARG A 113 -14.18 -13.36 -6.37
CA ARG A 113 -13.40 -14.08 -5.33
C ARG A 113 -14.28 -15.12 -4.67
N SER A 114 -13.72 -16.28 -4.36
CA SER A 114 -14.43 -17.30 -3.58
C SER A 114 -14.33 -17.01 -2.08
N LYS A 115 -15.29 -17.53 -1.31
CA LYS A 115 -15.24 -17.45 0.15
C LYS A 115 -14.01 -18.22 0.68
N ASP A 116 -13.76 -19.41 0.15
CA ASP A 116 -12.64 -20.28 0.53
C ASP A 116 -11.28 -19.60 0.31
N GLU A 117 -11.11 -18.85 -0.78
CA GLU A 117 -9.90 -18.09 -1.05
C GLU A 117 -9.65 -17.04 0.04
N VAL A 118 -10.67 -16.25 0.36
CA VAL A 118 -10.59 -15.18 1.37
C VAL A 118 -10.29 -15.77 2.75
N GLU A 119 -10.97 -16.85 3.13
CA GLU A 119 -10.75 -17.52 4.42
C GLU A 119 -9.37 -18.15 4.52
N ARG A 120 -8.89 -18.78 3.43
CA ARG A 120 -7.54 -19.36 3.38
C ARG A 120 -6.47 -18.28 3.55
N LEU A 121 -6.57 -17.18 2.82
CA LEU A 121 -5.57 -16.10 2.87
C LEU A 121 -5.65 -15.30 4.18
N ARG A 122 -6.80 -15.24 4.84
CA ARG A 122 -6.95 -14.62 6.16
C ARG A 122 -6.15 -15.35 7.25
N LYS A 123 -5.80 -16.63 7.06
CA LYS A 123 -4.90 -17.34 7.98
C LYS A 123 -3.48 -16.79 7.97
N SER A 124 -3.11 -16.03 6.94
CA SER A 124 -1.82 -15.37 6.82
C SER A 124 -1.86 -13.93 7.34
N ASP A 125 -2.89 -13.50 8.09
CA ASP A 125 -3.02 -12.12 8.57
C ASP A 125 -1.74 -11.65 9.30
N PRO A 126 -1.06 -10.61 8.79
CA PRO A 126 0.26 -10.21 9.31
C PRO A 126 0.17 -9.67 10.74
N ILE A 127 -0.97 -9.14 11.16
CA ILE A 127 -1.16 -8.63 12.52
C ILE A 127 -1.18 -9.80 13.51
N ILE A 128 -1.89 -10.88 13.15
CA ILE A 128 -1.99 -12.07 13.99
C ILE A 128 -0.63 -12.77 14.06
N LEU A 129 -0.04 -13.09 12.91
CA LEU A 129 1.23 -13.83 12.85
C LEU A 129 2.38 -13.09 13.51
N PHE A 130 2.49 -11.78 13.28
CA PHE A 130 3.53 -11.00 13.94
C PHE A 130 3.25 -10.83 15.44
N GLY A 131 2.00 -10.69 15.84
CA GLY A 131 1.60 -10.69 17.25
C GLY A 131 1.97 -11.99 17.98
N GLU A 132 1.78 -13.14 17.34
CA GLU A 132 2.22 -14.45 17.86
C GLU A 132 3.75 -14.50 18.00
N THR A 133 4.48 -14.07 16.97
CA THR A 133 5.95 -13.99 17.00
C THR A 133 6.46 -13.13 18.18
N LEU A 134 5.86 -11.97 18.41
CA LEU A 134 6.24 -11.10 19.53
C LEU A 134 6.03 -11.74 20.90
N LYS A 135 4.98 -12.58 21.04
CA LYS A 135 4.71 -13.32 22.28
C LYS A 135 5.67 -14.48 22.47
N GLU A 136 5.96 -15.23 21.41
CA GLU A 136 6.93 -16.33 21.43
C GLU A 136 8.34 -15.84 21.80
N GLU A 137 8.74 -14.67 21.30
CA GLU A 137 10.02 -14.04 21.61
C GLU A 137 10.03 -13.28 22.96
N GLY A 138 8.92 -13.27 23.70
CA GLY A 138 8.79 -12.60 24.99
C GLY A 138 8.89 -11.06 24.93
N VAL A 139 8.68 -10.47 23.74
CA VAL A 139 8.72 -9.02 23.51
C VAL A 139 7.41 -8.36 23.93
N ALA A 140 6.29 -9.08 23.87
CA ALA A 140 4.98 -8.62 24.28
C ALA A 140 4.17 -9.73 24.96
N ALA A 141 3.19 -9.34 25.78
CA ALA A 141 2.19 -10.20 26.37
C ALA A 141 0.78 -9.81 25.87
N ASP A 142 -0.22 -10.65 26.10
CA ASP A 142 -1.61 -10.38 25.68
C ASP A 142 -2.12 -9.02 26.20
N GLN A 143 -1.71 -8.62 27.40
CA GLN A 143 -2.05 -7.32 27.99
C GLN A 143 -1.56 -6.13 27.13
N ASP A 144 -0.39 -6.23 26.50
CA ASP A 144 0.15 -5.13 25.66
C ASP A 144 -0.71 -4.90 24.41
N PHE A 145 -1.28 -5.98 23.86
CA PHE A 145 -2.20 -5.93 22.73
C PHE A 145 -3.55 -5.33 23.15
N GLU A 146 -4.10 -5.77 24.29
CA GLU A 146 -5.35 -5.20 24.83
C GLU A 146 -5.21 -3.69 25.14
N GLU A 147 -4.09 -3.28 25.73
CA GLU A 147 -3.82 -1.87 26.00
C GLU A 147 -3.68 -1.07 24.71
N SER A 148 -3.03 -1.64 23.69
CA SER A 148 -2.91 -1.03 22.37
C SER A 148 -4.27 -0.89 21.67
N GLU A 149 -5.13 -1.90 21.74
CA GLU A 149 -6.48 -1.85 21.18
C GLU A 149 -7.33 -0.76 21.86
N LYS A 150 -7.33 -0.70 23.19
CA LYS A 150 -8.03 0.36 23.95
C LYS A 150 -7.52 1.76 23.58
N ARG A 151 -6.20 1.93 23.44
CA ARG A 151 -5.58 3.19 23.05
C ARG A 151 -5.98 3.59 21.63
N ILE A 152 -5.87 2.68 20.65
CA ILE A 152 -6.22 2.96 19.26
C ILE A 152 -7.72 3.28 19.13
N LYS A 153 -8.58 2.54 19.84
CA LYS A 153 -10.02 2.81 19.85
C LYS A 153 -10.34 4.23 20.32
N ARG A 154 -9.71 4.68 21.42
CA ARG A 154 -9.88 6.05 21.91
C ARG A 154 -9.45 7.09 20.88
N ILE A 155 -8.29 6.89 20.23
CA ILE A 155 -7.81 7.80 19.19
C ILE A 155 -8.81 7.88 18.04
N VAL A 156 -9.36 6.75 17.60
CA VAL A 156 -10.37 6.72 16.53
C VAL A 156 -11.66 7.45 16.95
N GLU A 157 -12.13 7.22 18.18
CA GLU A 157 -13.31 7.91 18.74
C GLU A 157 -13.09 9.44 18.78
N GLU A 158 -11.94 9.89 19.26
CA GLU A 158 -11.56 11.31 19.28
C GLU A 158 -11.49 11.91 17.86
N CYS A 159 -10.97 11.18 16.88
CA CYS A 159 -10.97 11.62 15.48
C CYS A 159 -12.38 11.74 14.90
N VAL A 160 -13.27 10.80 15.21
CA VAL A 160 -14.67 10.84 14.77
C VAL A 160 -15.38 12.03 15.40
N GLU A 161 -15.25 12.21 16.72
CA GLU A 161 -15.86 13.33 17.45
C GLU A 161 -15.36 14.68 16.92
N PHE A 162 -14.06 14.83 16.70
CA PHE A 162 -13.50 16.04 16.09
C PHE A 162 -14.09 16.30 14.70
N THR A 163 -14.23 15.26 13.88
CA THR A 163 -14.76 15.37 12.51
C THR A 163 -16.24 15.75 12.50
N GLU A 164 -17.05 15.09 13.33
CA GLU A 164 -18.51 15.35 13.43
C GLU A 164 -18.83 16.74 14.00
N ASN A 165 -17.97 17.25 14.89
CA ASN A 165 -18.14 18.58 15.49
C ASN A 165 -17.43 19.69 14.70
N SER A 166 -16.69 19.35 13.63
CA SER A 166 -16.07 20.34 12.78
C SER A 166 -17.14 21.07 11.95
N PRO A 167 -17.06 22.41 11.82
CA PRO A 167 -18.00 23.13 10.97
C PRO A 167 -17.81 22.73 9.51
N GLU A 168 -18.91 22.71 8.77
CA GLU A 168 -18.85 22.60 7.32
C GLU A 168 -17.96 23.71 6.73
N PRO A 169 -17.11 23.41 5.72
CA PRO A 169 -16.33 24.44 5.06
C PRO A 169 -17.24 25.53 4.49
N PRO A 170 -16.94 26.83 4.70
CA PRO A 170 -17.73 27.90 4.14
C PRO A 170 -17.61 27.89 2.61
N ILE A 171 -18.65 28.36 1.90
CA ILE A 171 -18.76 28.25 0.43
C ILE A 171 -17.59 28.95 -0.29
N GLU A 172 -16.97 29.94 0.34
CA GLU A 172 -15.81 30.66 -0.17
C GLU A 172 -14.57 29.78 -0.35
N GLU A 173 -14.43 28.70 0.42
CA GLU A 173 -13.33 27.73 0.29
C GLU A 173 -13.34 27.04 -1.08
N LEU A 174 -14.51 26.95 -1.75
CA LEU A 174 -14.63 26.35 -3.08
C LEU A 174 -13.73 27.03 -4.13
N TRP A 175 -13.41 28.32 -3.94
CA TRP A 175 -12.66 29.13 -4.90
C TRP A 175 -11.18 29.28 -4.54
N LYS A 176 -10.77 28.79 -3.36
CA LYS A 176 -9.38 28.86 -2.91
C LYS A 176 -8.55 27.72 -3.53
N ASP A 177 -7.24 27.92 -3.56
CA ASP A 177 -6.24 26.98 -4.10
C ASP A 177 -6.38 26.58 -5.58
N VAL A 178 -7.25 27.26 -6.34
CA VAL A 178 -7.39 27.08 -7.80
C VAL A 178 -6.24 27.77 -8.55
N TYR A 179 -5.90 28.99 -8.13
CA TYR A 179 -4.81 29.78 -8.70
C TYR A 179 -3.98 30.42 -7.59
N PHE A 180 -2.70 30.65 -7.87
CA PHE A 180 -1.88 31.52 -7.02
C PHE A 180 -2.27 32.98 -7.26
N GLU A 181 -2.79 33.65 -6.23
CA GLU A 181 -2.98 35.09 -6.28
C GLU A 181 -1.68 35.80 -5.89
N ARG A 182 -1.07 36.50 -6.85
CA ARG A 182 0.03 37.42 -6.55
C ARG A 182 -0.58 38.69 -5.95
N ASN A 183 -0.54 38.82 -4.63
CA ASN A 183 -0.95 40.04 -3.93
C ASN A 183 -0.26 41.29 -4.54
N GLY A 184 -1.04 42.16 -5.18
CA GLY A 184 -0.62 43.49 -5.64
C GLY A 184 -0.07 43.59 -7.07
N ALA A 185 -0.95 43.96 -8.01
CA ALA A 185 -0.65 44.79 -9.18
C ALA A 185 -1.81 45.78 -9.38
#